data_AF-A0A1G4JFA2-F1
#
_entry.id   AF-A0A1G4JFA2-F1
#
_cell.length_a   1.000
_cell.length_b   1.000
_cell.length_c   1.000
_cell.angle_alpha   90.00
_cell.angle_beta   90.00
_cell.angle_gamma   90.00
#
_symmetry.space_group_name_H-M   'P 1'
#
loop_
_entity.id
_entity.type
_entity.pdbx_description
1 polymer ?
#
loop_
_entity_poly.entity_id
_entity_poly.type
_entity_poly.pdbx_seq_one_letter_code
_entity_poly.pdbx_strand_id
1 'polypeptide(L)'
;MHKHIQEVPKEEEASLAYFLEVRSFLSRLKQNRTQYLNSKDVLSSYQRVLTKVCELDAIRKNAHQISPDNATTLIHNAELHNRVDSVLDDVFQLLSLSFLTVGLKNSAPATYASLSTVQRLLEHLDESNVFTHHDLRPIKERLDEISKIVAHSSPPTECRDSDLSIDNDNITDEKNRNKIEEDLLLRAKLNHCLQEYDHIESKLEEIDSGLQETMEKLFQLRRGLLSLAAYSKRKMHANSSQTKSTDAPMSQVSINEKLHALKSELVEIESHRDPSGKFISAATGQVATKGQNVLNGLLDDCHDLINDLSHHDVVTLDSKLQPIYENLIEIKTTLENLLVTRRWTLRETDLFGYQKRLSEIDKLRVNGKFPTSSTETKGQSILLYLLRRCYAIIYKLLECSEPVSEALQKIHNQLSTVRRCLLELKRMGGVENDRELYPYQMKLASLDNMRVDGIFYDSEGNIPEGQGTLNALLAECFDILHELKIEAEERQGSDAEGSEHTCLSDTNTDAFNESSEVATPRSADSTNTYERLQPRAKFLDVSKQYARGDDNDDDDDDEDDEEEEEYSANYSEHSYEDDEDDYATTSHAED
;
A
#
# COMPACT_ATOMS: atom_id res chain seq x y z
N MET A 1 -31.65 -19.87 -9.59
CA MET A 1 -31.21 -21.25 -9.26
C MET A 1 -30.67 -21.23 -7.84
N HIS A 2 -31.26 -22.02 -6.94
CA HIS A 2 -30.76 -22.17 -5.58
C HIS A 2 -29.37 -22.82 -5.63
N LYS A 3 -28.32 -22.10 -5.21
CA LYS A 3 -26.98 -22.67 -5.05
C LYS A 3 -27.10 -23.73 -3.95
N HIS A 4 -27.11 -25.00 -4.36
CA HIS A 4 -26.84 -26.12 -3.48
C HIS A 4 -25.59 -25.79 -2.67
N ILE A 5 -25.62 -26.11 -1.37
CA ILE A 5 -24.42 -26.31 -0.55
C ILE A 5 -23.45 -27.08 -1.44
N GLN A 6 -22.32 -26.48 -1.84
CA GLN A 6 -21.36 -27.11 -2.74
C GLN A 6 -20.97 -28.47 -2.11
N GLU A 7 -21.49 -29.56 -2.68
CA GLU A 7 -21.22 -30.90 -2.18
C GLU A 7 -19.73 -31.18 -2.39
N VAL A 8 -19.07 -31.56 -1.30
CA VAL A 8 -17.64 -31.87 -1.32
C VAL A 8 -17.50 -33.36 -1.57
N PRO A 9 -16.69 -33.80 -2.56
CA PRO A 9 -16.41 -35.20 -2.74
C PRO A 9 -15.81 -35.81 -1.47
N LYS A 10 -16.19 -37.04 -1.12
CA LYS A 10 -15.71 -37.74 0.09
C LYS A 10 -14.17 -37.80 0.17
N GLU A 11 -13.52 -37.86 -0.98
CA GLU A 11 -12.07 -37.90 -1.12
C GLU A 11 -11.41 -36.57 -0.73
N GLU A 12 -12.13 -35.44 -0.85
CA GLU A 12 -11.62 -34.10 -0.52
C GLU A 12 -12.01 -33.62 0.90
N GLU A 13 -12.84 -34.38 1.64
CA GLU A 13 -13.29 -34.00 2.99
C GLU A 13 -12.13 -33.86 3.98
N ALA A 14 -11.10 -34.72 3.88
CA ALA A 14 -9.91 -34.63 4.72
C ALA A 14 -9.12 -33.34 4.46
N SER A 15 -8.97 -32.96 3.19
CA SER A 15 -8.33 -31.71 2.78
C SER A 15 -9.11 -30.50 3.25
N LEU A 16 -10.45 -30.55 3.18
CA LEU A 16 -11.32 -29.49 3.71
C LEU A 16 -11.11 -29.27 5.21
N ALA A 17 -11.09 -30.35 6.01
CA ALA A 17 -10.91 -30.27 7.45
C ALA A 17 -9.56 -29.62 7.81
N TYR A 18 -8.50 -30.02 7.11
CA TYR A 18 -7.17 -29.43 7.27
C TYR A 18 -7.15 -27.92 6.93
N PHE A 19 -7.68 -27.51 5.76
CA PHE A 19 -7.66 -26.10 5.38
C PHE A 19 -8.53 -25.22 6.30
N LEU A 20 -9.62 -25.75 6.86
CA LEU A 20 -10.41 -25.06 7.87
C LEU A 20 -9.61 -24.84 9.16
N GLU A 21 -8.86 -25.85 9.61
CA GLU A 21 -7.98 -25.73 10.77
C GLU A 21 -6.90 -24.67 10.53
N VAL A 22 -6.20 -24.73 9.39
CA VAL A 22 -5.18 -23.75 9.00
C VAL A 22 -5.76 -22.35 8.93
N ARG A 23 -6.94 -22.17 8.30
CA ARG A 23 -7.62 -20.87 8.24
C ARG A 23 -7.89 -20.31 9.64
N SER A 24 -8.36 -21.16 10.56
CA SER A 24 -8.62 -20.75 11.95
C SER A 24 -7.33 -20.38 12.70
N PHE A 25 -6.24 -21.11 12.44
CA PHE A 25 -4.93 -20.84 13.01
C PHE A 25 -4.38 -19.50 12.51
N LEU A 26 -4.34 -19.27 11.20
CA LEU A 26 -3.88 -18.01 10.60
C LEU A 26 -4.75 -16.81 11.03
N SER A 27 -6.06 -17.02 11.17
CA SER A 27 -6.97 -15.98 11.66
C SER A 27 -6.73 -15.60 13.12
N ARG A 28 -6.40 -16.56 13.98
CA ARG A 28 -6.00 -16.30 15.38
C ARG A 28 -4.66 -15.59 15.45
N LEU A 29 -3.70 -16.03 14.64
CA LEU A 29 -2.38 -15.43 14.56
C LEU A 29 -2.48 -13.96 14.14
N LYS A 30 -3.34 -13.66 13.15
CA LYS A 30 -3.67 -12.28 12.77
C LYS A 30 -4.15 -11.42 13.95
N GLN A 31 -5.01 -11.95 14.81
CA GLN A 31 -5.63 -11.18 15.91
C GLN A 31 -4.65 -10.93 17.08
N ASN A 32 -3.61 -11.74 17.19
CA ASN A 32 -2.63 -11.58 18.25
C ASN A 32 -1.68 -10.41 17.96
N ARG A 33 -1.82 -9.31 18.70
CA ARG A 33 -0.98 -8.11 18.58
C ARG A 33 0.22 -8.10 19.56
N THR A 34 0.32 -9.09 20.44
CA THR A 34 1.41 -9.15 21.43
C THR A 34 2.65 -9.88 20.91
N GLN A 35 2.48 -10.71 19.88
CA GLN A 35 3.57 -11.47 19.25
C GLN A 35 3.71 -11.04 17.78
N TYR A 36 4.93 -10.72 17.38
CA TYR A 36 5.27 -10.47 15.98
C TYR A 36 5.30 -11.77 15.20
N LEU A 37 4.92 -11.70 13.93
CA LEU A 37 4.95 -12.86 13.07
C LEU A 37 6.38 -13.15 12.58
N ASN A 38 6.87 -14.35 12.82
CA ASN A 38 8.20 -14.78 12.39
C ASN A 38 8.16 -15.32 10.95
N SER A 39 9.16 -14.95 10.12
CA SER A 39 9.30 -15.41 8.73
C SER A 39 9.42 -16.92 8.61
N LYS A 40 10.12 -17.57 9.55
CA LYS A 40 10.30 -19.02 9.58
C LYS A 40 8.98 -19.75 9.79
N ASP A 41 8.14 -19.24 10.68
CA ASP A 41 6.85 -19.84 11.00
C ASP A 41 5.85 -19.70 9.85
N VAL A 42 5.84 -18.54 9.18
CA VAL A 42 5.02 -18.33 7.98
C VAL A 42 5.47 -19.26 6.85
N LEU A 43 6.77 -19.36 6.60
CA LEU A 43 7.30 -20.23 5.55
C LEU A 43 7.00 -21.71 5.85
N SER A 44 7.15 -22.15 7.10
CA SER A 44 6.84 -23.53 7.48
C SER A 44 5.35 -23.86 7.34
N SER A 45 4.47 -22.93 7.73
CA SER A 45 3.01 -23.07 7.56
C SER A 45 2.65 -23.12 6.08
N TYR A 46 3.27 -22.27 5.27
CA TYR A 46 3.09 -22.22 3.83
C TYR A 46 3.50 -23.53 3.14
N GLN A 47 4.68 -24.08 3.49
CA GLN A 47 5.14 -25.36 2.96
C GLN A 47 4.19 -26.51 3.29
N ARG A 48 3.68 -26.56 4.53
CA ARG A 48 2.70 -27.59 4.93
C ARG A 48 1.39 -27.49 4.14
N VAL A 49 0.93 -26.26 3.85
CA VAL A 49 -0.24 -26.02 3.01
C VAL A 49 0.01 -26.48 1.58
N LEU A 50 1.17 -26.15 1.00
CA LEU A 50 1.54 -26.61 -0.35
C LEU A 50 1.59 -28.13 -0.45
N THR A 51 2.14 -28.84 0.54
CA THR A 51 2.12 -30.31 0.56
C THR A 51 0.69 -30.84 0.46
N LYS A 52 -0.25 -30.23 1.20
CA LYS A 52 -1.67 -30.61 1.16
C LYS A 52 -2.37 -30.20 -0.14
N VAL A 53 -1.94 -29.14 -0.80
CA VAL A 53 -2.41 -28.77 -2.13
C VAL A 53 -1.92 -29.77 -3.18
N CYS A 54 -0.67 -30.22 -3.10
CA CYS A 54 -0.15 -31.28 -3.97
C CYS A 54 -0.95 -32.59 -3.82
N GLU A 55 -1.28 -32.97 -2.57
CA GLU A 55 -2.15 -34.13 -2.31
C GLU A 55 -3.54 -33.94 -2.93
N LEU A 56 -4.13 -32.74 -2.80
CA LEU A 56 -5.44 -32.43 -3.39
C LEU A 56 -5.41 -32.47 -4.92
N ASP A 57 -4.38 -31.90 -5.55
CA ASP A 57 -4.22 -31.92 -7.01
C ASP A 57 -4.05 -33.36 -7.52
N ALA A 58 -3.29 -34.19 -6.80
CA ALA A 58 -3.16 -35.61 -7.12
C ALA A 58 -4.48 -36.37 -7.02
N ILE A 59 -5.31 -36.10 -5.99
CA ILE A 59 -6.66 -36.69 -5.86
C ILE A 59 -7.51 -36.32 -7.08
N ARG A 60 -7.52 -35.03 -7.46
CA ARG A 60 -8.29 -34.55 -8.62
C ARG A 60 -7.79 -35.14 -9.94
N LYS A 61 -6.48 -35.22 -10.14
CA LYS A 61 -5.89 -35.84 -11.35
C LYS A 61 -6.26 -37.31 -11.45
N ASN A 62 -6.21 -38.05 -10.35
CA ASN A 62 -6.61 -39.46 -10.29
C ASN A 62 -8.11 -39.65 -10.58
N ALA A 63 -8.98 -38.83 -9.99
CA ALA A 63 -10.42 -38.88 -10.22
C ALA A 63 -10.79 -38.60 -11.69
N HIS A 64 -10.03 -37.73 -12.37
CA HIS A 64 -10.24 -37.35 -13.77
C HIS A 64 -9.37 -38.10 -14.78
N GLN A 65 -8.62 -39.14 -14.36
CA GLN A 65 -7.72 -39.94 -15.22
C GLN A 65 -6.68 -39.08 -15.97
N ILE A 66 -6.25 -37.98 -15.37
CA ILE A 66 -5.19 -37.11 -15.89
C ILE A 66 -3.85 -37.61 -15.36
N SER A 67 -2.84 -37.69 -16.23
CA SER A 67 -1.50 -38.12 -15.83
C SER A 67 -0.95 -37.23 -14.70
N PRO A 68 -0.35 -37.79 -13.63
CA PRO A 68 0.21 -37.02 -12.52
C PRO A 68 1.28 -36.01 -12.98
N ASP A 69 2.01 -36.34 -14.06
CA ASP A 69 3.05 -35.51 -14.69
C ASP A 69 2.51 -34.36 -15.56
N ASN A 70 1.19 -34.17 -15.66
CA ASN A 70 0.66 -33.05 -16.43
C ASN A 70 1.00 -31.73 -15.72
N ALA A 71 1.59 -30.79 -16.47
CA ALA A 71 2.02 -29.48 -16.03
C ALA A 71 0.85 -28.49 -15.77
N THR A 72 -0.38 -28.99 -15.64
CA THR A 72 -1.57 -28.18 -15.33
C THR A 72 -2.15 -28.58 -13.99
N THR A 73 -2.27 -27.62 -13.07
CA THR A 73 -2.97 -27.79 -11.79
C THR A 73 -4.49 -27.75 -11.99
N LEU A 74 -5.22 -28.57 -11.24
CA LEU A 74 -6.69 -28.63 -11.23
C LEU A 74 -7.31 -27.82 -10.08
N ILE A 75 -6.49 -27.13 -9.30
CA ILE A 75 -6.90 -26.37 -8.10
C ILE A 75 -7.68 -25.09 -8.44
N HIS A 76 -7.51 -24.54 -9.63
CA HIS A 76 -8.23 -23.35 -10.11
C HIS A 76 -9.17 -23.64 -11.29
N ASN A 77 -9.55 -24.90 -11.50
CA ASN A 77 -10.50 -25.25 -12.55
C ASN A 77 -11.93 -24.85 -12.15
N ALA A 78 -12.56 -23.98 -12.96
CA ALA A 78 -13.91 -23.49 -12.73
C ALA A 78 -14.98 -24.59 -12.68
N GLU A 79 -14.79 -25.70 -13.40
CA GLU A 79 -15.74 -26.82 -13.46
C GLU A 79 -15.73 -27.67 -12.19
N LEU A 80 -14.58 -27.74 -11.51
CA LEU A 80 -14.37 -28.54 -10.31
C LEU A 80 -14.52 -27.72 -9.02
N HIS A 81 -14.83 -26.42 -9.15
CA HIS A 81 -14.84 -25.48 -8.04
C HIS A 81 -15.88 -25.87 -6.98
N ASN A 82 -15.39 -26.19 -5.79
CA ASN A 82 -16.21 -26.59 -4.66
C ASN A 82 -15.85 -25.79 -3.38
N ARG A 83 -16.39 -26.22 -2.24
CA ARG A 83 -16.16 -25.54 -0.95
C ARG A 83 -14.68 -25.54 -0.54
N VAL A 84 -13.93 -26.59 -0.88
CA VAL A 84 -12.48 -26.72 -0.62
C VAL A 84 -11.75 -25.55 -1.29
N ASP A 85 -12.04 -25.27 -2.56
CA ASP A 85 -11.40 -24.18 -3.30
C ASP A 85 -11.72 -22.80 -2.70
N SER A 86 -12.95 -22.61 -2.23
CA SER A 86 -13.33 -21.39 -1.52
C SER A 86 -12.57 -21.19 -0.20
N VAL A 87 -12.34 -22.26 0.56
CA VAL A 87 -11.55 -22.22 1.80
C VAL A 87 -10.06 -22.09 1.49
N LEU A 88 -9.60 -22.73 0.43
CA LEU A 88 -8.21 -22.68 -0.01
C LEU A 88 -7.84 -21.27 -0.48
N ASP A 89 -8.73 -20.60 -1.22
CA ASP A 89 -8.55 -19.20 -1.60
C ASP A 89 -8.47 -18.29 -0.36
N ASP A 90 -9.32 -18.51 0.66
CA ASP A 90 -9.22 -17.80 1.95
C ASP A 90 -7.85 -18.05 2.63
N VAL A 91 -7.34 -19.29 2.61
CA VAL A 91 -6.05 -19.66 3.21
C VAL A 91 -4.88 -19.00 2.47
N PHE A 92 -4.85 -19.03 1.14
CA PHE A 92 -3.79 -18.39 0.36
C PHE A 92 -3.83 -16.86 0.46
N GLN A 93 -5.00 -16.23 0.55
CA GLN A 93 -5.10 -14.80 0.85
C GLN A 93 -4.51 -14.47 2.23
N LEU A 94 -4.84 -15.26 3.27
CA LEU A 94 -4.27 -15.07 4.61
C LEU A 94 -2.75 -15.28 4.64
N LEU A 95 -2.24 -16.32 3.97
CA LEU A 95 -0.81 -16.58 3.86
C LEU A 95 -0.12 -15.44 3.13
N SER A 96 -0.65 -15.00 1.99
CA SER A 96 -0.12 -13.87 1.23
C SER A 96 -0.03 -12.59 2.07
N LEU A 97 -1.06 -12.26 2.83
CA LEU A 97 -1.02 -11.13 3.76
C LEU A 97 -0.01 -11.35 4.88
N SER A 98 0.17 -12.59 5.35
CA SER A 98 1.21 -12.93 6.34
C SER A 98 2.62 -12.71 5.78
N PHE A 99 2.88 -13.09 4.52
CA PHE A 99 4.14 -12.77 3.85
C PHE A 99 4.37 -11.26 3.77
N LEU A 100 3.33 -10.47 3.46
CA LEU A 100 3.41 -9.01 3.46
C LEU A 100 3.74 -8.45 4.85
N THR A 101 3.10 -8.93 5.92
CA THR A 101 3.37 -8.45 7.29
C THR A 101 4.79 -8.72 7.79
N VAL A 102 5.41 -9.77 7.26
CA VAL A 102 6.80 -10.11 7.60
C VAL A 102 7.79 -9.34 6.73
N GLY A 103 7.32 -8.60 5.72
CA GLY A 103 8.15 -7.79 4.83
C GLY A 103 8.50 -8.46 3.50
N LEU A 104 8.06 -9.70 3.26
CA LEU A 104 8.41 -10.56 2.11
C LEU A 104 7.63 -10.17 0.84
N LYS A 105 7.51 -8.87 0.54
CA LYS A 105 6.63 -8.36 -0.53
C LYS A 105 7.03 -8.81 -1.94
N ASN A 106 8.31 -9.12 -2.15
CA ASN A 106 8.84 -9.57 -3.43
C ASN A 106 8.76 -11.09 -3.62
N SER A 107 8.24 -11.82 -2.63
CA SER A 107 8.01 -13.25 -2.75
C SER A 107 6.77 -13.52 -3.61
N ALA A 108 6.82 -14.59 -4.41
CA ALA A 108 5.67 -15.03 -5.20
C ALA A 108 4.39 -15.23 -4.37
N PRO A 109 4.40 -15.89 -3.19
CA PRO A 109 3.20 -16.03 -2.36
C PRO A 109 2.61 -14.70 -1.85
N ALA A 110 3.43 -13.66 -1.66
CA ALA A 110 2.92 -12.35 -1.24
C ALA A 110 2.00 -11.68 -2.27
N THR A 111 2.06 -12.10 -3.54
CA THR A 111 1.24 -11.51 -4.62
C THR A 111 -0.21 -12.00 -4.64
N TYR A 112 -0.53 -13.14 -4.00
CA TYR A 112 -1.83 -13.80 -4.15
C TYR A 112 -3.02 -12.95 -3.69
N ALA A 113 -2.92 -12.26 -2.55
CA ALA A 113 -3.97 -11.37 -2.06
C ALA A 113 -4.23 -10.19 -3.01
N SER A 114 -3.17 -9.70 -3.67
CA SER A 114 -3.30 -8.67 -4.71
C SER A 114 -3.96 -9.23 -5.97
N LEU A 115 -3.62 -10.45 -6.41
CA LEU A 115 -4.28 -11.13 -7.53
C LEU A 115 -5.77 -11.36 -7.27
N SER A 116 -6.15 -11.87 -6.09
CA SER A 116 -7.57 -12.05 -5.73
C SER A 116 -8.34 -10.72 -5.72
N THR A 117 -7.69 -9.62 -5.32
CA THR A 117 -8.32 -8.29 -5.35
C THR A 117 -8.45 -7.76 -6.79
N VAL A 118 -7.43 -7.98 -7.63
CA VAL A 118 -7.46 -7.61 -9.05
C VAL A 118 -8.56 -8.38 -9.80
N GLN A 119 -8.66 -9.69 -9.59
CA GLN A 119 -9.73 -10.52 -10.17
C GLN A 119 -11.11 -9.92 -9.85
N ARG A 120 -11.39 -9.62 -8.57
CA ARG A 120 -12.67 -9.00 -8.18
C ARG A 120 -12.90 -7.63 -8.84
N LEU A 121 -11.85 -6.83 -8.99
CA LEU A 121 -11.95 -5.54 -9.68
C LEU A 121 -12.28 -5.72 -11.16
N LEU A 122 -11.64 -6.66 -11.86
CA LEU A 122 -11.91 -6.96 -13.27
C LEU A 122 -13.34 -7.48 -13.47
N GLU A 123 -13.77 -8.46 -12.66
CA GLU A 123 -15.16 -8.95 -12.65
C GLU A 123 -16.16 -7.78 -12.49
N HIS A 124 -15.91 -6.88 -11.53
CA HIS A 124 -16.80 -5.72 -11.30
C HIS A 124 -16.77 -4.72 -12.45
N LEU A 125 -15.61 -4.49 -13.09
CA LEU A 125 -15.50 -3.59 -14.25
C LEU A 125 -16.30 -4.15 -15.42
N ASP A 126 -16.16 -5.45 -15.70
CA ASP A 126 -16.87 -6.15 -16.75
C ASP A 126 -18.39 -6.08 -16.57
N GLU A 127 -18.88 -6.35 -15.36
CA GLU A 127 -20.32 -6.26 -15.03
C GLU A 127 -20.91 -4.87 -15.30
N SER A 128 -20.13 -3.81 -15.09
CA SER A 128 -20.62 -2.45 -15.26
C SER A 128 -20.55 -1.93 -16.69
N ASN A 129 -19.66 -2.47 -17.52
CA ASN A 129 -19.30 -1.89 -18.82
C ASN A 129 -18.90 -0.40 -18.76
N VAL A 130 -18.43 0.07 -17.59
CA VAL A 130 -18.08 1.46 -17.30
C VAL A 130 -16.63 1.48 -16.81
N PHE A 131 -15.72 1.65 -17.76
CA PHE A 131 -14.27 1.64 -17.52
C PHE A 131 -13.50 2.42 -18.59
N THR A 132 -12.33 2.93 -18.22
CA THR A 132 -11.43 3.70 -19.09
C THR A 132 -10.03 3.08 -19.15
N HIS A 133 -9.21 3.50 -20.13
CA HIS A 133 -7.79 3.11 -20.19
C HIS A 133 -7.04 3.54 -18.91
N HIS A 134 -7.47 4.64 -18.27
CA HIS A 134 -6.89 5.10 -17.00
C HIS A 134 -7.22 4.20 -15.82
N ASP A 135 -8.38 3.52 -15.84
CA ASP A 135 -8.74 2.55 -14.80
C ASP A 135 -8.01 1.21 -15.00
N LEU A 136 -7.75 0.83 -16.26
CA LEU A 136 -7.06 -0.43 -16.61
C LEU A 136 -5.54 -0.35 -16.48
N ARG A 137 -4.93 0.81 -16.73
CA ARG A 137 -3.46 0.97 -16.70
C ARG A 137 -2.82 0.54 -15.37
N PRO A 138 -3.30 0.98 -14.18
CA PRO A 138 -2.72 0.55 -12.91
C PRO A 138 -2.85 -0.96 -12.67
N ILE A 139 -3.93 -1.57 -13.18
CA ILE A 139 -4.13 -3.02 -13.09
C ILE A 139 -3.10 -3.75 -13.96
N LYS A 140 -2.86 -3.26 -15.18
CA LYS A 140 -1.87 -3.83 -16.11
C LYS A 140 -0.45 -3.74 -15.57
N GLU A 141 -0.04 -2.55 -15.11
CA GLU A 141 1.28 -2.34 -14.52
C GLU A 141 1.54 -3.32 -13.37
N ARG A 142 0.52 -3.57 -12.55
CA ARG A 142 0.61 -4.53 -11.45
C ARG A 142 0.62 -5.99 -11.91
N LEU A 143 -0.20 -6.37 -12.89
CA LEU A 143 -0.17 -7.72 -13.45
C LEU A 143 1.20 -8.02 -14.07
N ASP A 144 1.81 -7.04 -14.74
CA ASP A 144 3.16 -7.16 -15.29
C ASP A 144 4.24 -7.24 -14.19
N GLU A 145 4.09 -6.50 -13.09
CA GLU A 145 4.95 -6.63 -11.92
C GLU A 145 4.86 -8.02 -11.29
N ILE A 146 3.63 -8.52 -11.05
CA ILE A 146 3.41 -9.86 -10.50
C ILE A 146 3.93 -10.93 -11.45
N SER A 147 3.73 -10.77 -12.76
CA SER A 147 4.28 -11.66 -13.77
C SER A 147 5.80 -11.76 -13.69
N LYS A 148 6.49 -10.63 -13.50
CA LYS A 148 7.94 -10.62 -13.25
C LYS A 148 8.28 -11.36 -11.97
N ILE A 149 7.60 -11.08 -10.85
CA ILE A 149 7.86 -11.74 -9.56
C ILE A 149 7.74 -13.26 -9.69
N VAL A 150 6.66 -13.75 -10.29
CA VAL A 150 6.41 -15.18 -10.50
C VAL A 150 7.45 -15.81 -11.45
N ALA A 151 7.88 -15.09 -12.49
CA ALA A 151 8.92 -15.57 -13.39
C ALA A 151 10.31 -15.69 -12.71
N HIS A 152 10.63 -14.82 -11.74
CA HIS A 152 11.87 -14.90 -10.98
C HIS A 152 11.84 -16.01 -9.92
N SER A 153 10.66 -16.40 -9.43
CA SER A 153 10.51 -17.49 -8.46
C SER A 153 10.45 -18.87 -9.11
N SER A 154 10.36 -18.95 -10.44
CA SER A 154 10.24 -20.22 -11.13
C SER A 154 11.44 -21.13 -10.89
N PRO A 155 11.22 -22.45 -10.71
CA PRO A 155 12.31 -23.38 -10.50
C PRO A 155 13.25 -23.41 -11.72
N PRO A 156 14.58 -23.41 -11.52
CA PRO A 156 15.52 -23.56 -12.63
C PRO A 156 15.23 -24.88 -13.36
N THR A 157 15.17 -24.81 -14.69
CA THR A 157 14.84 -25.92 -15.60
C THR A 157 15.92 -27.04 -15.61
N GLU A 158 16.96 -26.93 -14.78
CA GLU A 158 18.07 -27.87 -14.67
C GLU A 158 17.86 -28.92 -13.56
N CYS A 159 16.75 -29.67 -13.62
CA CYS A 159 16.56 -30.91 -12.85
C CYS A 159 16.10 -32.05 -13.77
N ARG A 160 16.63 -32.12 -15.00
CA ARG A 160 16.33 -33.22 -15.93
C ARG A 160 17.47 -34.20 -16.17
N ASP A 161 18.72 -33.83 -15.86
CA ASP A 161 19.87 -34.72 -16.06
C ASP A 161 20.89 -34.59 -14.93
N SER A 162 20.75 -35.36 -13.86
CA SER A 162 21.91 -35.79 -13.06
C SER A 162 21.57 -37.01 -12.21
N ASP A 163 21.95 -38.14 -12.77
CA ASP A 163 22.07 -39.47 -12.18
C ASP A 163 23.08 -39.44 -11.01
N LEU A 164 22.65 -39.23 -9.76
CA LEU A 164 23.46 -39.50 -8.55
C LEU A 164 22.58 -39.82 -7.34
N SER A 165 22.60 -41.08 -6.94
CA SER A 165 22.12 -41.60 -5.64
C SER A 165 22.83 -40.94 -4.46
N ILE A 166 22.10 -40.56 -3.40
CA ILE A 166 22.43 -40.72 -1.96
C ILE A 166 21.21 -40.27 -1.11
N ASP A 167 20.81 -41.15 -0.18
CA ASP A 167 19.64 -41.13 0.70
C ASP A 167 19.40 -39.84 1.54
N ASN A 168 18.82 -38.80 0.94
CA ASN A 168 18.16 -37.69 1.64
C ASN A 168 16.86 -37.20 0.95
N ASP A 169 16.34 -38.01 0.02
CA ASP A 169 15.48 -37.58 -1.10
C ASP A 169 14.07 -37.10 -0.70
N ASN A 170 13.44 -37.62 0.36
CA ASN A 170 12.03 -37.29 0.61
C ASN A 170 11.77 -35.79 0.91
N ILE A 171 12.64 -35.11 1.67
CA ILE A 171 12.42 -33.71 2.08
C ILE A 171 12.77 -32.73 0.95
N THR A 172 13.82 -33.02 0.18
CA THR A 172 14.19 -32.24 -1.01
C THR A 172 13.17 -32.43 -2.11
N ASP A 173 12.66 -33.66 -2.31
CA ASP A 173 11.60 -33.94 -3.28
C ASP A 173 10.28 -33.28 -2.89
N GLU A 174 9.92 -33.28 -1.61
CA GLU A 174 8.71 -32.59 -1.14
C GLU A 174 8.82 -31.07 -1.34
N LYS A 175 9.96 -30.47 -0.97
CA LYS A 175 10.19 -29.03 -1.21
C LYS A 175 10.21 -28.68 -2.70
N ASN A 176 10.77 -29.54 -3.54
CA ASN A 176 10.79 -29.33 -4.99
C ASN A 176 9.38 -29.47 -5.58
N ARG A 177 8.61 -30.49 -5.16
CA ARG A 177 7.20 -30.64 -5.53
C ARG A 177 6.37 -29.43 -5.11
N ASN A 178 6.55 -28.94 -3.89
CA ASN A 178 5.87 -27.76 -3.39
C ASN A 178 6.20 -26.51 -4.20
N LYS A 179 7.46 -26.31 -4.58
CA LYS A 179 7.86 -25.18 -5.45
C LYS A 179 7.25 -25.25 -6.84
N ILE A 180 7.14 -26.45 -7.41
CA ILE A 180 6.48 -26.66 -8.70
C ILE A 180 5.00 -26.33 -8.58
N GLU A 181 4.31 -26.86 -7.56
CA GLU A 181 2.89 -26.59 -7.36
C GLU A 181 2.61 -25.12 -7.05
N GLU A 182 3.49 -24.45 -6.31
CA GLU A 182 3.44 -22.99 -6.11
C GLU A 182 3.47 -22.24 -7.44
N ASP A 183 4.45 -22.53 -8.30
CA ASP A 183 4.58 -21.90 -9.62
C ASP A 183 3.33 -22.17 -10.48
N LEU A 184 2.83 -23.40 -10.49
CA LEU A 184 1.61 -23.78 -11.23
C LEU A 184 0.37 -23.02 -10.74
N LEU A 185 0.15 -22.97 -9.43
CA LEU A 185 -1.01 -22.34 -8.81
C LEU A 185 -1.02 -20.83 -9.05
N LEU A 186 0.12 -20.18 -8.83
CA LEU A 186 0.27 -18.74 -9.04
C LEU A 186 0.15 -18.37 -10.53
N ARG A 187 0.74 -19.15 -11.44
CA ARG A 187 0.59 -18.94 -12.89
C ARG A 187 -0.84 -19.17 -13.35
N ALA A 188 -1.53 -20.19 -12.84
CA ALA A 188 -2.92 -20.44 -13.19
C ALA A 188 -3.82 -19.25 -12.80
N LYS A 189 -3.65 -18.73 -11.57
CA LYS A 189 -4.41 -17.56 -11.11
C LYS A 189 -4.04 -16.28 -11.86
N LEU A 190 -2.75 -16.06 -12.13
CA LEU A 190 -2.27 -14.92 -12.91
C LEU A 190 -2.82 -14.95 -14.35
N ASN A 191 -2.75 -16.10 -15.02
CA ASN A 191 -3.27 -16.27 -16.37
C ASN A 191 -4.78 -16.03 -16.44
N HIS A 192 -5.54 -16.45 -15.43
CA HIS A 192 -6.96 -16.14 -15.34
C HIS A 192 -7.20 -14.62 -15.28
N CYS A 193 -6.47 -13.89 -14.42
CA CYS A 193 -6.57 -12.43 -14.35
C CYS A 193 -6.15 -11.74 -15.65
N LEU A 194 -5.11 -12.25 -16.33
CA LEU A 194 -4.66 -11.71 -17.63
C LEU A 194 -5.71 -11.93 -18.72
N GLN A 195 -6.34 -13.11 -18.77
CA GLN A 195 -7.41 -13.38 -19.72
C GLN A 195 -8.63 -12.48 -19.51
N GLU A 196 -9.02 -12.24 -18.26
CA GLU A 196 -10.09 -11.29 -17.93
C GLU A 196 -9.70 -9.86 -18.30
N TYR A 197 -8.45 -9.47 -18.07
CA TYR A 197 -7.92 -8.18 -18.50
C TYR A 197 -7.99 -8.00 -20.02
N ASP A 198 -7.47 -8.96 -20.79
CA ASP A 198 -7.47 -8.92 -22.25
C ASP A 198 -8.91 -8.89 -22.81
N HIS A 199 -9.84 -9.60 -22.15
CA HIS A 199 -11.26 -9.54 -22.49
C HIS A 199 -11.83 -8.13 -22.34
N ILE A 200 -11.55 -7.46 -21.22
CA ILE A 200 -12.03 -6.09 -20.94
C ILE A 200 -11.33 -5.07 -21.85
N GLU A 201 -10.02 -5.23 -22.10
CA GLU A 201 -9.25 -4.38 -23.01
C GLU A 201 -9.80 -4.45 -24.44
N SER A 202 -10.15 -5.65 -24.94
CA SER A 202 -10.73 -5.80 -26.28
C SER A 202 -12.06 -5.03 -26.44
N LYS A 203 -12.90 -4.97 -25.41
CA LYS A 203 -14.15 -4.17 -25.42
C LYS A 203 -13.87 -2.67 -25.47
N LEU A 204 -12.74 -2.22 -24.94
CA LEU A 204 -12.35 -0.82 -24.95
C LEU A 204 -11.77 -0.40 -26.31
N GLU A 205 -10.98 -1.28 -26.94
CA GLU A 205 -10.41 -1.07 -28.29
C GLU A 205 -11.46 -1.03 -29.40
N GLU A 206 -12.67 -1.56 -29.15
CA GLU A 206 -13.80 -1.44 -30.07
C GLU A 206 -14.32 0.00 -30.20
N ILE A 207 -13.95 0.91 -29.30
CA ILE A 207 -14.40 2.31 -29.27
C ILE A 207 -13.48 3.17 -30.14
N ASP A 208 -14.06 4.07 -30.94
CA ASP A 208 -13.29 4.96 -31.81
C ASP A 208 -12.34 5.86 -31.01
N SER A 209 -11.05 5.81 -31.35
CA SER A 209 -9.97 6.64 -30.77
C SER A 209 -10.32 8.12 -30.67
N GLY A 210 -11.06 8.65 -31.64
CA GLY A 210 -11.45 10.06 -31.68
C GLY A 210 -12.62 10.44 -30.77
N LEU A 211 -13.22 9.48 -30.05
CA LEU A 211 -14.26 9.68 -29.04
C LEU A 211 -13.80 9.36 -27.61
N GLN A 212 -12.56 8.88 -27.45
CA GLN A 212 -12.02 8.46 -26.15
C GLN A 212 -11.99 9.61 -25.14
N GLU A 213 -11.66 10.84 -25.56
CA GLU A 213 -11.64 12.01 -24.67
C GLU A 213 -13.05 12.35 -24.15
N THR A 214 -14.06 12.33 -25.01
CA THR A 214 -15.45 12.58 -24.63
C THR A 214 -15.97 11.49 -23.69
N MET A 215 -15.61 10.24 -23.97
CA MET A 215 -15.93 9.10 -23.13
C MET A 215 -15.32 9.24 -21.74
N GLU A 216 -14.04 9.60 -21.66
CA GLU A 216 -13.35 9.80 -20.40
C GLU A 216 -14.00 10.91 -19.57
N LYS A 217 -14.32 12.06 -20.19
CA LYS A 217 -15.04 13.16 -19.53
C LYS A 217 -16.39 12.72 -18.97
N LEU A 218 -17.21 11.99 -19.74
CA LEU A 218 -18.49 11.47 -19.26
C LEU A 218 -18.33 10.46 -18.11
N PHE A 219 -17.29 9.63 -18.12
CA PHE A 219 -17.00 8.72 -17.02
C PHE A 219 -16.57 9.46 -15.76
N GLN A 220 -15.71 10.47 -15.89
CA GLN A 220 -15.29 11.33 -14.78
C GLN A 220 -16.50 12.05 -14.17
N LEU A 221 -17.40 12.55 -15.01
CA LEU A 221 -18.63 13.22 -14.60
C LEU A 221 -19.57 12.27 -13.85
N ARG A 222 -19.84 11.08 -14.41
CA ARG A 222 -20.63 10.03 -13.74
C ARG A 222 -20.03 9.65 -12.38
N ARG A 223 -18.72 9.47 -12.31
CA ARG A 223 -18.01 9.16 -11.07
C ARG A 223 -18.16 10.30 -10.04
N GLY A 224 -18.04 11.54 -10.49
CA GLY A 224 -18.30 12.73 -9.68
C GLY A 224 -19.71 12.74 -9.10
N LEU A 225 -20.72 12.48 -9.92
CA LEU A 225 -22.12 12.42 -9.50
C LEU A 225 -22.40 11.28 -8.51
N LEU A 226 -21.92 10.07 -8.79
CA LEU A 226 -22.05 8.93 -7.87
C LEU A 226 -21.34 9.18 -6.54
N SER A 227 -20.19 9.86 -6.58
CA SER A 227 -19.49 10.28 -5.37
C SER A 227 -20.30 11.30 -4.57
N LEU A 228 -20.86 12.33 -5.21
CA LEU A 228 -21.73 13.31 -4.55
C LEU A 228 -22.99 12.65 -3.95
N ALA A 229 -23.59 11.71 -4.67
CA ALA A 229 -24.74 10.93 -4.21
C ALA A 229 -24.42 10.09 -2.95
N ALA A 230 -23.22 9.53 -2.87
CA ALA A 230 -22.76 8.84 -1.66
C ALA A 230 -22.51 9.80 -0.48
N TYR A 231 -22.06 11.04 -0.74
CA TYR A 231 -21.78 12.03 0.30
C TYR A 231 -23.04 12.68 0.88
N SER A 232 -24.01 13.06 0.03
CA SER A 232 -25.25 13.72 0.47
C SER A 232 -26.01 12.92 1.53
N LYS A 233 -25.96 11.57 1.43
CA LYS A 233 -26.63 10.68 2.37
C LYS A 233 -25.94 10.55 3.74
N ARG A 234 -24.63 10.80 3.86
CA ARG A 234 -23.87 10.70 5.14
C ARG A 234 -24.39 11.69 6.20
N LYS A 235 -24.91 12.85 5.78
CA LYS A 235 -25.35 13.94 6.66
C LYS A 235 -26.68 13.67 7.40
N MET A 236 -27.56 12.83 6.85
CA MET A 236 -28.86 12.51 7.49
C MET A 236 -28.71 11.61 8.72
N HIS A 237 -27.73 10.70 8.74
CA HIS A 237 -27.50 9.79 9.89
C HIS A 237 -26.79 10.47 11.07
N ALA A 238 -25.93 11.45 10.81
CA ALA A 238 -25.26 12.23 11.85
C ALA A 238 -26.23 13.11 12.68
N ASN A 239 -27.42 13.43 12.17
CA ASN A 239 -28.45 14.15 12.92
C ASN A 239 -29.23 13.27 13.91
N SER A 240 -28.96 11.96 13.97
CA SER A 240 -29.64 11.02 14.86
C SER A 240 -28.73 10.35 15.90
N SER A 241 -27.42 10.57 15.85
CA SER A 241 -26.47 10.01 16.82
C SER A 241 -25.32 10.98 17.04
N GLN A 242 -25.25 11.54 18.25
CA GLN A 242 -24.14 12.35 18.72
C GLN A 242 -22.86 11.51 18.72
N THR A 243 -22.10 11.54 17.63
CA THR A 243 -20.71 11.08 17.62
C THR A 243 -19.86 12.15 16.97
N LYS A 244 -19.07 12.84 17.80
CA LYS A 244 -18.08 13.83 17.37
C LYS A 244 -16.99 13.10 16.59
N SER A 245 -17.03 13.17 15.27
CA SER A 245 -15.90 12.84 14.40
C SER A 245 -15.38 14.13 13.75
N THR A 246 -14.07 14.26 13.67
CA THR A 246 -13.31 15.50 13.44
C THR A 246 -13.17 15.92 11.97
N ASP A 247 -13.94 15.34 11.06
CA ASP A 247 -13.97 15.77 9.66
C ASP A 247 -15.12 16.75 9.45
N ALA A 248 -14.81 17.99 9.10
CA ALA A 248 -15.82 19.00 8.79
C ALA A 248 -16.78 18.47 7.71
N PRO A 249 -18.08 18.31 7.99
CA PRO A 249 -19.04 17.91 6.97
C PRO A 249 -19.07 18.99 5.88
N MET A 250 -18.81 18.59 4.62
CA MET A 250 -18.93 19.48 3.47
C MET A 250 -20.26 20.24 3.54
N SER A 251 -20.22 21.57 3.48
CA SER A 251 -21.44 22.39 3.60
C SER A 251 -22.40 22.07 2.46
N GLN A 252 -23.71 22.17 2.71
CA GLN A 252 -24.75 21.92 1.68
C GLN A 252 -24.59 22.86 0.48
N VAL A 253 -24.04 24.05 0.73
CA VAL A 253 -23.66 25.04 -0.29
C VAL A 253 -22.56 24.46 -1.21
N SER A 254 -21.52 23.84 -0.64
CA SER A 254 -20.43 23.23 -1.43
C SER A 254 -20.90 22.03 -2.28
N ILE A 255 -21.90 21.26 -1.83
CA ILE A 255 -22.47 20.15 -2.61
C ILE A 255 -23.24 20.67 -3.82
N ASN A 256 -24.07 21.69 -3.63
CA ASN A 256 -24.85 22.32 -4.71
C ASN A 256 -23.95 23.04 -5.72
N GLU A 257 -22.88 23.68 -5.26
CA GLU A 257 -21.85 24.28 -6.14
C GLU A 257 -21.18 23.22 -7.02
N LYS A 258 -20.76 22.09 -6.44
CA LYS A 258 -20.16 20.97 -7.19
C LYS A 258 -21.14 20.33 -8.16
N LEU A 259 -22.41 20.18 -7.78
CA LEU A 259 -23.46 19.68 -8.66
C LEU A 259 -23.69 20.62 -9.85
N HIS A 260 -23.72 21.93 -9.60
CA HIS A 260 -23.87 22.92 -10.67
C HIS A 260 -22.67 22.93 -11.62
N ALA A 261 -21.44 22.78 -11.08
CA ALA A 261 -20.24 22.65 -11.89
C ALA A 261 -20.31 21.42 -12.82
N LEU A 262 -20.67 20.25 -12.28
CA LEU A 262 -20.83 19.02 -13.08
C LEU A 262 -21.96 19.13 -14.10
N LYS A 263 -23.07 19.82 -13.77
CA LYS A 263 -24.14 20.08 -14.74
C LYS A 263 -23.67 20.96 -15.89
N SER A 264 -22.86 21.98 -15.63
CA SER A 264 -22.29 22.83 -16.67
C SER A 264 -21.35 22.04 -17.59
N GLU A 265 -20.53 21.16 -17.03
CA GLU A 265 -19.63 20.29 -17.79
C GLU A 265 -20.40 19.30 -18.68
N LEU A 266 -21.53 18.76 -18.20
CA LEU A 266 -22.38 17.88 -19.01
C LEU A 266 -22.93 18.59 -20.25
N VAL A 267 -23.41 19.83 -20.07
CA VAL A 267 -23.94 20.65 -21.16
C VAL A 267 -22.84 21.00 -22.18
N GLU A 268 -21.62 21.23 -21.72
CA GLU A 268 -20.47 21.44 -22.61
C GLU A 268 -20.17 20.20 -23.46
N ILE A 269 -20.21 19.01 -22.86
CA ILE A 269 -20.02 17.74 -23.57
C ILE A 269 -21.14 17.52 -24.60
N GLU A 270 -22.39 17.86 -24.29
CA GLU A 270 -23.51 17.75 -25.21
C GLU A 270 -23.39 18.68 -26.43
N SER A 271 -22.74 19.83 -26.29
CA SER A 271 -22.52 20.76 -27.40
C SER A 271 -21.67 20.18 -28.54
N HIS A 272 -20.95 19.08 -28.28
CA HIS A 272 -20.15 18.35 -29.26
C HIS A 272 -20.94 17.26 -30.01
N ARG A 273 -22.28 17.21 -29.85
CA ARG A 273 -23.18 16.31 -30.58
C ARG A 273 -23.75 16.96 -31.83
N ASP A 274 -24.01 16.14 -32.83
CA ASP A 274 -24.73 16.57 -34.03
C ASP A 274 -26.24 16.74 -33.73
N PRO A 275 -27.01 17.36 -34.66
CA PRO A 275 -28.46 17.50 -34.51
C PRO A 275 -29.22 16.16 -34.44
N SER A 276 -28.56 15.03 -34.74
CA SER A 276 -29.14 13.69 -34.65
C SER A 276 -28.85 12.97 -33.33
N GLY A 277 -28.12 13.62 -32.40
CA GLY A 277 -27.78 13.09 -31.09
C GLY A 277 -26.59 12.14 -31.08
N LYS A 278 -25.68 12.24 -32.07
CA LYS A 278 -24.45 11.44 -32.14
C LYS A 278 -23.23 12.31 -31.86
N PHE A 279 -22.25 11.75 -31.15
CA PHE A 279 -21.00 12.45 -30.83
C PHE A 279 -20.10 12.56 -32.06
N ILE A 280 -19.55 13.75 -32.26
CA ILE A 280 -18.60 14.02 -33.35
C ILE A 280 -17.19 13.72 -32.83
N SER A 281 -16.40 13.00 -33.62
CA SER A 281 -15.00 12.76 -33.29
C SER A 281 -14.20 14.06 -33.42
N ALA A 282 -13.47 14.42 -32.36
CA ALA A 282 -12.60 15.60 -32.37
C ALA A 282 -11.45 15.49 -33.40
N ALA A 283 -11.03 14.26 -33.73
CA ALA A 283 -9.93 13.98 -34.65
C ALA A 283 -10.33 14.01 -36.13
N THR A 284 -11.54 13.57 -36.47
CA THR A 284 -11.99 13.43 -37.88
C THR A 284 -13.07 14.45 -38.27
N GLY A 285 -13.70 15.13 -37.31
CA GLY A 285 -14.82 16.03 -37.56
C GLY A 285 -16.06 15.32 -38.12
N GLN A 286 -16.08 13.99 -38.09
CA GLN A 286 -17.17 13.15 -38.57
C GLN A 286 -17.81 12.37 -37.42
N VAL A 287 -19.04 11.92 -37.64
CA VAL A 287 -19.76 11.07 -36.70
C VAL A 287 -19.10 9.68 -36.68
N ALA A 288 -18.45 9.36 -35.57
CA ALA A 288 -17.87 8.05 -35.35
C ALA A 288 -18.96 6.97 -35.28
N THR A 289 -18.72 5.82 -35.89
CA THR A 289 -19.74 4.75 -36.01
C THR A 289 -19.74 3.77 -34.83
N LYS A 290 -18.60 3.64 -34.13
CA LYS A 290 -18.42 2.75 -32.99
C LYS A 290 -18.46 3.53 -31.66
N GLY A 291 -18.96 2.93 -30.59
CA GLY A 291 -18.99 3.52 -29.24
C GLY A 291 -20.13 4.52 -28.95
N GLN A 292 -20.92 4.91 -29.95
CA GLN A 292 -22.01 5.89 -29.79
C GLN A 292 -23.08 5.46 -28.78
N ASN A 293 -23.46 4.19 -28.80
CA ASN A 293 -24.48 3.67 -27.88
C ASN A 293 -24.01 3.72 -26.42
N VAL A 294 -22.71 3.47 -26.19
CA VAL A 294 -22.10 3.52 -24.85
C VAL A 294 -22.09 4.96 -24.35
N LEU A 295 -21.64 5.91 -25.18
CA LEU A 295 -21.62 7.33 -24.85
C LEU A 295 -23.00 7.91 -24.59
N ASN A 296 -23.99 7.56 -25.42
CA ASN A 296 -25.36 8.01 -25.25
C ASN A 296 -25.98 7.44 -23.96
N GLY A 297 -25.79 6.15 -23.69
CA GLY A 297 -26.24 5.55 -22.43
C GLY A 297 -25.55 6.18 -21.21
N LEU A 298 -24.26 6.52 -21.32
CA LEU A 298 -23.51 7.17 -20.26
C LEU A 298 -23.98 8.61 -20.00
N LEU A 299 -24.32 9.33 -21.07
CA LEU A 299 -24.89 10.68 -21.00
C LEU A 299 -26.27 10.65 -20.34
N ASP A 300 -27.14 9.73 -20.75
CA ASP A 300 -28.47 9.54 -20.17
C ASP A 300 -28.36 9.19 -18.67
N ASP A 301 -27.45 8.27 -18.30
CA ASP A 301 -27.14 7.94 -16.91
C ASP A 301 -26.71 9.18 -16.09
N CYS A 302 -25.93 10.09 -16.69
CA CYS A 302 -25.50 11.32 -16.02
C CYS A 302 -26.65 12.31 -15.82
N HIS A 303 -27.54 12.47 -16.81
CA HIS A 303 -28.73 13.30 -16.69
C HIS A 303 -29.68 12.79 -15.62
N ASP A 304 -29.91 11.48 -15.58
CA ASP A 304 -30.73 10.85 -14.55
C ASP A 304 -30.17 11.14 -13.15
N LEU A 305 -28.85 10.95 -12.96
CA LEU A 305 -28.17 11.25 -11.70
C LEU A 305 -28.25 12.75 -11.31
N ILE A 306 -28.09 13.67 -12.25
CA ILE A 306 -28.18 15.12 -11.98
C ILE A 306 -29.60 15.51 -11.60
N ASN A 307 -30.60 15.03 -12.35
CA ASN A 307 -31.99 15.32 -12.07
C ASN A 307 -32.39 14.81 -10.69
N ASP A 308 -31.93 13.62 -10.31
CA ASP A 308 -32.19 13.04 -8.99
C ASP A 308 -31.56 13.87 -7.86
N LEU A 309 -30.28 14.23 -8.01
CA LEU A 309 -29.58 15.06 -7.03
C LEU A 309 -30.13 16.50 -6.97
N SER A 310 -30.77 16.97 -8.04
CA SER A 310 -31.39 18.31 -8.12
C SER A 310 -32.81 18.34 -7.56
N HIS A 311 -33.56 17.23 -7.67
CA HIS A 311 -34.99 17.18 -7.33
C HIS A 311 -35.28 16.67 -5.92
N HIS A 312 -34.38 15.94 -5.25
CA HIS A 312 -34.63 15.46 -3.89
C HIS A 312 -33.40 15.42 -2.97
N ASP A 313 -33.64 15.87 -1.73
CA ASP A 313 -32.80 15.72 -0.54
C ASP A 313 -32.50 14.25 -0.15
N VAL A 314 -33.09 13.24 -0.81
CA VAL A 314 -32.93 11.83 -0.42
C VAL A 314 -33.09 10.92 -1.63
N VAL A 315 -32.01 10.25 -2.06
CA VAL A 315 -32.14 8.96 -2.75
C VAL A 315 -32.68 7.98 -1.71
N THR A 316 -34.01 7.81 -1.65
CA THR A 316 -34.64 6.83 -0.76
C THR A 316 -34.31 5.44 -1.27
N LEU A 317 -33.26 4.83 -0.73
CA LEU A 317 -32.98 3.43 -1.00
C LEU A 317 -34.09 2.58 -0.42
N ASP A 318 -34.43 1.51 -1.14
CA ASP A 318 -35.28 0.44 -0.64
C ASP A 318 -34.80 -0.03 0.75
N SER A 319 -35.73 -0.38 1.62
CA SER A 319 -35.45 -0.74 3.02
C SER A 319 -34.47 -1.92 3.13
N LYS A 320 -34.42 -2.79 2.12
CA LYS A 320 -33.46 -3.91 2.02
C LYS A 320 -32.06 -3.48 1.57
N LEU A 321 -31.95 -2.41 0.80
CA LEU A 321 -30.67 -1.89 0.27
C LEU A 321 -29.99 -0.94 1.27
N GLN A 322 -30.78 -0.29 2.12
CA GLN A 322 -30.32 0.61 3.17
C GLN A 322 -29.23 0.01 4.09
N PRO A 323 -29.39 -1.18 4.71
CA PRO A 323 -28.36 -1.75 5.58
C PRO A 323 -27.08 -2.11 4.83
N ILE A 324 -27.18 -2.50 3.55
CA ILE A 324 -26.02 -2.79 2.70
C ILE A 324 -25.23 -1.50 2.44
N TYR A 325 -25.95 -0.41 2.14
CA TYR A 325 -25.36 0.91 1.94
C TYR A 325 -24.60 1.38 3.18
N GLU A 326 -25.21 1.27 4.35
CA GLU A 326 -24.63 1.69 5.64
C GLU A 326 -23.35 0.93 5.96
N ASN A 327 -23.35 -0.39 5.74
CA ASN A 327 -22.16 -1.22 5.91
C ASN A 327 -21.04 -0.84 4.90
N LEU A 328 -21.39 -0.62 3.63
CA LEU A 328 -20.42 -0.21 2.62
C LEU A 328 -19.81 1.17 2.90
N ILE A 329 -20.60 2.15 3.36
CA ILE A 329 -20.06 3.48 3.70
C ILE A 329 -19.20 3.43 4.96
N GLU A 330 -19.54 2.60 5.95
CA GLU A 330 -18.70 2.34 7.13
C GLU A 330 -17.35 1.76 6.72
N ILE A 331 -17.36 0.67 5.93
CA ILE A 331 -16.13 0.05 5.42
C ILE A 331 -15.33 1.06 4.58
N LYS A 332 -15.97 1.79 3.67
CA LYS A 332 -15.29 2.81 2.86
C LYS A 332 -14.62 3.88 3.72
N THR A 333 -15.36 4.43 4.69
CA THR A 333 -14.85 5.52 5.55
C THR A 333 -13.70 5.03 6.39
N THR A 334 -13.80 3.83 6.97
CA THR A 334 -12.69 3.23 7.70
C THR A 334 -11.49 3.04 6.78
N LEU A 335 -11.63 2.41 5.61
CA LEU A 335 -10.55 2.21 4.63
C LEU A 335 -9.92 3.52 4.12
N GLU A 336 -10.70 4.57 3.86
CA GLU A 336 -10.19 5.89 3.47
C GLU A 336 -9.40 6.53 4.61
N ASN A 337 -9.91 6.44 5.84
CA ASN A 337 -9.15 6.86 7.00
C ASN A 337 -7.87 6.04 7.13
N LEU A 338 -7.86 4.75 6.80
CA LEU A 338 -6.62 3.97 6.80
C LEU A 338 -5.65 4.46 5.73
N LEU A 339 -6.15 4.77 4.55
CA LEU A 339 -5.31 5.28 3.46
C LEU A 339 -4.64 6.61 3.82
N VAL A 340 -5.33 7.47 4.59
CA VAL A 340 -4.81 8.78 5.02
C VAL A 340 -3.98 8.68 6.31
N THR A 341 -4.49 7.98 7.33
CA THR A 341 -3.94 7.94 8.70
C THR A 341 -3.07 6.71 8.97
N ARG A 342 -3.37 5.57 8.35
CA ARG A 342 -2.64 4.31 8.54
C ARG A 342 -1.70 4.01 7.37
N ARG A 343 -0.57 4.73 7.35
CA ARG A 343 0.70 4.08 6.98
C ARG A 343 1.41 3.45 8.20
N TRP A 344 0.95 3.76 9.41
CA TRP A 344 1.77 3.61 10.63
C TRP A 344 1.28 2.57 11.66
N THR A 345 0.07 2.00 11.51
CA THR A 345 -0.52 1.04 12.48
C THR A 345 -1.33 -0.10 11.85
N LEU A 346 -1.32 -0.21 10.51
CA LEU A 346 -2.00 -1.28 9.81
C LEU A 346 -1.10 -2.50 9.74
N ARG A 347 -1.56 -3.64 10.25
CA ARG A 347 -1.01 -4.93 9.85
C ARG A 347 -1.72 -5.35 8.56
N GLU A 348 -1.00 -5.77 7.51
CA GLU A 348 -1.60 -6.13 6.22
C GLU A 348 -2.66 -7.23 6.37
N THR A 349 -2.50 -8.15 7.32
CA THR A 349 -3.51 -9.17 7.64
C THR A 349 -4.86 -8.59 8.07
N ASP A 350 -4.91 -7.35 8.60
CA ASP A 350 -6.18 -6.69 8.93
C ASP A 350 -7.07 -6.51 7.68
N LEU A 351 -6.45 -6.30 6.51
CA LEU A 351 -7.14 -6.15 5.22
C LEU A 351 -8.01 -7.36 4.87
N PHE A 352 -7.62 -8.56 5.30
CA PHE A 352 -8.43 -9.77 5.10
C PHE A 352 -9.85 -9.63 5.65
N GLY A 353 -10.00 -8.95 6.80
CA GLY A 353 -11.31 -8.77 7.43
C GLY A 353 -12.23 -7.93 6.55
N TYR A 354 -11.69 -6.86 5.98
CA TYR A 354 -12.42 -6.01 5.04
C TYR A 354 -12.69 -6.74 3.71
N GLN A 355 -11.72 -7.45 3.14
CA GLN A 355 -11.91 -8.28 1.95
C GLN A 355 -13.04 -9.29 2.15
N LYS A 356 -13.09 -9.97 3.31
CA LYS A 356 -14.13 -10.94 3.60
C LYS A 356 -15.51 -10.29 3.75
N ARG A 357 -15.60 -9.19 4.50
CA ARG A 357 -16.86 -8.44 4.70
C ARG A 357 -17.40 -7.93 3.35
N LEU A 358 -16.53 -7.45 2.47
CA LEU A 358 -16.92 -7.05 1.10
C LEU A 358 -17.35 -8.25 0.25
N SER A 359 -16.66 -9.39 0.34
CA SER A 359 -17.05 -10.61 -0.37
C SER A 359 -18.39 -11.16 0.11
N GLU A 360 -18.70 -11.06 1.40
CA GLU A 360 -20.00 -11.44 1.96
C GLU A 360 -21.12 -10.54 1.44
N ILE A 361 -20.89 -9.22 1.38
CA ILE A 361 -21.82 -8.27 0.76
C ILE A 361 -22.02 -8.63 -0.71
N ASP A 362 -20.94 -8.87 -1.45
CA ASP A 362 -20.97 -9.24 -2.86
C ASP A 362 -21.81 -10.51 -3.10
N LYS A 363 -21.65 -11.54 -2.25
CA LYS A 363 -22.42 -12.79 -2.32
C LYS A 363 -23.93 -12.63 -2.15
N LEU A 364 -24.41 -11.52 -1.59
CA LEU A 364 -25.84 -11.24 -1.51
C LEU A 364 -26.46 -10.98 -2.90
N ARG A 365 -25.64 -10.64 -3.91
CA ARG A 365 -26.11 -10.35 -5.26
C ARG A 365 -26.63 -11.60 -5.97
N VAL A 366 -27.70 -11.43 -6.74
CA VAL A 366 -28.28 -12.44 -7.63
C VAL A 366 -28.32 -11.85 -9.04
N ASN A 367 -27.66 -12.50 -10.01
CA ASN A 367 -27.53 -12.04 -11.39
C ASN A 367 -26.97 -10.59 -11.50
N GLY A 368 -25.93 -10.29 -10.73
CA GLY A 368 -25.26 -8.98 -10.76
C GLY A 368 -26.00 -7.84 -10.03
N LYS A 369 -27.16 -8.11 -9.39
CA LYS A 369 -27.95 -7.09 -8.66
C LYS A 369 -28.27 -7.52 -7.23
N PHE A 370 -28.34 -6.56 -6.30
CA PHE A 370 -28.79 -6.82 -4.94
C PHE A 370 -30.30 -7.06 -4.90
N PRO A 371 -30.80 -8.04 -4.11
CA PRO A 371 -32.22 -8.28 -3.95
C PRO A 371 -32.93 -7.02 -3.45
N THR A 372 -33.85 -6.51 -4.25
CA THR A 372 -34.61 -5.30 -3.93
C THR A 372 -36.10 -5.52 -4.15
N SER A 373 -36.91 -4.82 -3.36
CA SER A 373 -38.37 -4.76 -3.47
C SER A 373 -38.81 -3.72 -4.51
N SER A 374 -37.93 -2.79 -4.90
CA SER A 374 -38.18 -1.77 -5.93
C SER A 374 -37.54 -2.17 -7.25
N THR A 375 -38.12 -1.74 -8.38
CA THR A 375 -37.51 -1.89 -9.71
C THR A 375 -36.44 -0.83 -9.99
N GLU A 376 -36.05 -0.05 -8.98
CA GLU A 376 -35.19 1.12 -9.14
C GLU A 376 -33.71 0.71 -9.28
N THR A 377 -33.10 1.08 -10.40
CA THR A 377 -31.71 0.73 -10.75
C THR A 377 -30.68 1.64 -10.08
N LYS A 378 -31.09 2.81 -9.59
CA LYS A 378 -30.21 3.86 -9.06
C LYS A 378 -29.49 3.43 -7.79
N GLY A 379 -30.25 2.87 -6.83
CA GLY A 379 -29.68 2.34 -5.59
C GLY A 379 -28.67 1.22 -5.85
N GLN A 380 -28.91 0.40 -6.87
CA GLN A 380 -28.00 -0.65 -7.29
C GLN A 380 -26.67 -0.06 -7.79
N SER A 381 -26.72 0.94 -8.67
CA SER A 381 -25.53 1.61 -9.21
C SER A 381 -24.68 2.26 -8.12
N ILE A 382 -25.30 2.89 -7.11
CA ILE A 382 -24.59 3.49 -5.97
C ILE A 382 -23.89 2.43 -5.13
N LEU A 383 -24.57 1.31 -4.82
CA LEU A 383 -23.98 0.21 -4.05
C LEU A 383 -22.81 -0.44 -4.78
N LEU A 384 -22.94 -0.69 -6.09
CA LEU A 384 -21.88 -1.25 -6.91
C LEU A 384 -20.67 -0.30 -7.00
N TYR A 385 -20.92 1.00 -7.16
CA TYR A 385 -19.87 2.02 -7.10
C TYR A 385 -19.12 1.99 -5.75
N LEU A 386 -19.85 1.96 -4.63
CA LEU A 386 -19.24 1.89 -3.31
C LEU A 386 -18.45 0.60 -3.10
N LEU A 387 -18.99 -0.55 -3.53
CA LEU A 387 -18.32 -1.84 -3.45
C LEU A 387 -16.99 -1.83 -4.22
N ARG A 388 -17.00 -1.38 -5.48
CA ARG A 388 -15.78 -1.24 -6.29
C ARG A 388 -14.80 -0.26 -5.65
N ARG A 389 -15.29 0.86 -5.13
CA ARG A 389 -14.46 1.86 -4.46
C ARG A 389 -13.76 1.28 -3.24
N CYS A 390 -14.44 0.46 -2.44
CA CYS A 390 -13.82 -0.25 -1.31
C CYS A 390 -12.72 -1.21 -1.77
N TYR A 391 -12.97 -2.04 -2.79
CA TYR A 391 -11.93 -2.93 -3.35
C TYR A 391 -10.74 -2.16 -3.93
N ALA A 392 -10.99 -1.03 -4.60
CA ALA A 392 -9.93 -0.18 -5.14
C ALA A 392 -9.06 0.44 -4.02
N ILE A 393 -9.66 0.82 -2.89
CA ILE A 393 -8.89 1.31 -1.73
C ILE A 393 -8.08 0.17 -1.10
N ILE A 394 -8.64 -1.03 -0.95
CA ILE A 394 -7.90 -2.21 -0.46
C ILE A 394 -6.72 -2.50 -1.39
N TYR A 395 -6.95 -2.51 -2.69
CA TYR A 395 -5.89 -2.68 -3.68
C TYR A 395 -4.78 -1.64 -3.50
N LYS A 396 -5.14 -0.36 -3.35
CA LYS A 396 -4.14 0.69 -3.15
C LYS A 396 -3.40 0.56 -1.82
N LEU A 397 -4.06 0.07 -0.77
CA LEU A 397 -3.41 -0.24 0.51
C LEU A 397 -2.41 -1.40 0.37
N LEU A 398 -2.75 -2.45 -0.38
CA LEU A 398 -1.86 -3.57 -0.66
C LEU A 398 -0.65 -3.14 -1.51
N GLU A 399 -0.85 -2.30 -2.52
CA GLU A 399 0.23 -1.75 -3.34
C GLU A 399 1.20 -0.87 -2.52
N CYS A 400 0.68 -0.19 -1.51
CA CYS A 400 1.47 0.67 -0.63
C CYS A 400 2.20 -0.07 0.50
N SER A 401 2.08 -1.41 0.61
CA SER A 401 2.70 -2.18 1.72
C SER A 401 4.22 -1.99 1.77
N GLU A 402 4.74 -1.70 2.95
CA GLU A 402 6.17 -1.46 3.13
C GLU A 402 6.94 -2.79 3.23
N PRO A 403 8.17 -2.87 2.67
CA PRO A 403 9.01 -4.08 2.77
C PRO A 403 9.73 -4.18 4.12
N VAL A 404 9.04 -3.90 5.21
CA VAL A 404 9.63 -3.88 6.55
C VAL A 404 8.81 -4.78 7.44
N SER A 405 9.47 -5.74 8.08
CA SER A 405 8.84 -6.62 9.05
C SER A 405 8.27 -5.83 10.23
N GLU A 406 7.17 -6.33 10.81
CA GLU A 406 6.52 -5.70 11.95
C GLU A 406 7.47 -5.43 13.14
N ALA A 407 8.44 -6.33 13.35
CA ALA A 407 9.45 -6.20 14.40
C ALA A 407 10.32 -4.93 14.25
N LEU A 408 10.57 -4.48 13.02
CA LEU A 408 11.40 -3.31 12.75
C LEU A 408 10.59 -2.03 12.52
N GLN A 409 9.26 -2.10 12.51
CA GLN A 409 8.41 -0.96 12.22
C GLN A 409 8.64 0.21 13.18
N LYS A 410 8.89 -0.07 14.47
CA LYS A 410 9.19 0.98 15.46
C LYS A 410 10.43 1.79 15.08
N ILE A 411 11.49 1.11 14.63
CA ILE A 411 12.76 1.73 14.23
C ILE A 411 12.55 2.50 12.93
N HIS A 412 11.89 1.88 11.95
CA HIS A 412 11.55 2.51 10.68
C HIS A 412 10.76 3.81 10.89
N ASN A 413 9.81 3.80 11.83
CA ASN A 413 8.97 4.95 12.11
C ASN A 413 9.77 6.12 12.73
N GLN A 414 10.70 5.80 13.63
CA GLN A 414 11.57 6.80 14.23
C GLN A 414 12.52 7.40 13.19
N LEU A 415 13.15 6.58 12.35
CA LEU A 415 14.03 7.05 11.28
C LEU A 415 13.28 7.91 10.25
N SER A 416 12.07 7.50 9.86
CA SER A 416 11.23 8.28 8.94
C SER A 416 10.85 9.63 9.51
N THR A 417 10.59 9.71 10.82
CA THR A 417 10.30 10.97 11.51
C THR A 417 11.54 11.86 11.53
N VAL A 418 12.71 11.32 11.89
CA VAL A 418 13.98 12.06 11.89
C VAL A 418 14.29 12.59 10.49
N ARG A 419 14.17 11.76 9.44
CA ARG A 419 14.34 12.19 8.05
C ARG A 419 13.45 13.38 7.70
N ARG A 420 12.16 13.29 8.04
CA ARG A 420 11.20 14.37 7.77
C ARG A 420 11.60 15.67 8.47
N CYS A 421 11.97 15.60 9.75
CA CYS A 421 12.43 16.76 10.50
C CYS A 421 13.71 17.36 9.89
N LEU A 422 14.68 16.54 9.51
CA LEU A 422 15.93 17.00 8.87
C LEU A 422 15.68 17.66 7.51
N LEU A 423 14.81 17.07 6.68
CA LEU A 423 14.43 17.67 5.39
C LEU A 423 13.65 18.98 5.57
N GLU A 424 12.80 19.07 6.59
CA GLU A 424 12.08 20.30 6.91
C GLU A 424 13.04 21.39 7.37
N LEU A 425 14.00 21.08 8.25
CA LEU A 425 15.07 22.00 8.63
C LEU A 425 15.86 22.49 7.42
N LYS A 426 16.27 21.59 6.54
CA LYS A 426 16.96 21.94 5.30
C LYS A 426 16.14 22.88 4.42
N ARG A 427 14.84 22.61 4.27
CA ARG A 427 13.93 23.48 3.50
C ARG A 427 13.78 24.88 4.12
N MET A 428 13.85 24.98 5.45
CA MET A 428 13.73 26.25 6.18
C MET A 428 15.05 27.06 6.18
N GLY A 429 16.06 26.61 5.43
CA GLY A 429 17.35 27.30 5.32
C GLY A 429 18.46 26.70 6.21
N GLY A 430 18.27 25.50 6.76
CA GLY A 430 19.25 24.83 7.63
C GLY A 430 19.34 25.45 9.02
N VAL A 431 20.45 25.24 9.72
CA VAL A 431 20.68 25.72 11.09
C VAL A 431 21.76 26.81 11.15
N GLU A 432 21.68 27.71 12.12
CA GLU A 432 22.71 28.74 12.35
C GLU A 432 23.91 28.16 13.11
N ASN A 433 23.65 27.20 14.02
CA ASN A 433 24.67 26.56 14.82
C ASN A 433 24.64 25.03 14.72
N ASP A 434 25.79 24.39 14.50
CA ASP A 434 25.94 22.92 14.51
C ASP A 434 25.38 22.28 15.79
N ARG A 435 25.39 23.01 16.91
CA ARG A 435 24.79 22.54 18.18
C ARG A 435 23.31 22.22 18.08
N GLU A 436 22.57 22.85 17.17
CA GLU A 436 21.14 22.59 16.95
C GLU A 436 20.89 21.23 16.29
N LEU A 437 21.91 20.64 15.65
CA LEU A 437 21.83 19.30 15.06
C LEU A 437 22.06 18.18 16.09
N TYR A 438 22.58 18.51 17.27
CA TYR A 438 22.93 17.53 18.31
C TYR A 438 21.78 16.60 18.72
N PRO A 439 20.52 17.07 18.92
CA PRO A 439 19.41 16.18 19.23
C PRO A 439 19.18 15.11 18.15
N TYR A 440 19.34 15.47 16.88
CA TYR A 440 19.21 14.53 15.77
C TYR A 440 20.40 13.57 15.69
N GLN A 441 21.62 14.07 15.93
CA GLN A 441 22.82 13.23 15.99
C GLN A 441 22.70 12.18 17.10
N MET A 442 22.30 12.59 18.30
CA MET A 442 22.08 11.67 19.42
C MET A 442 20.98 10.66 19.12
N LYS A 443 19.90 11.09 18.47
CA LYS A 443 18.81 10.18 18.11
C LYS A 443 19.26 9.15 17.07
N LEU A 444 20.00 9.56 16.04
CA LEU A 444 20.54 8.65 15.02
C LEU A 444 21.59 7.70 15.61
N ALA A 445 22.49 8.18 16.48
CA ALA A 445 23.44 7.34 17.17
C ALA A 445 22.75 6.32 18.09
N SER A 446 21.70 6.72 18.80
CA SER A 446 20.88 5.80 19.61
C SER A 446 20.21 4.71 18.76
N LEU A 447 19.74 5.05 17.55
CA LEU A 447 19.16 4.08 16.63
C LEU A 447 20.21 3.16 16.02
N ASP A 448 21.39 3.70 15.73
CA ASP A 448 22.54 2.94 15.23
C ASP A 448 23.04 1.92 16.27
N ASN A 449 23.15 2.32 17.54
CA ASN A 449 23.58 1.46 18.63
C ASN A 449 22.64 0.27 18.90
N MET A 450 21.42 0.26 18.35
CA MET A 450 20.54 -0.91 18.38
C MET A 450 20.99 -2.02 17.42
N ARG A 451 21.91 -1.72 16.50
CA ARG A 451 22.47 -2.69 15.55
C ARG A 451 23.62 -3.46 16.19
N VAL A 452 23.70 -4.75 15.88
CA VAL A 452 24.88 -5.58 16.16
C VAL A 452 25.43 -6.02 14.80
N ASP A 453 26.70 -5.73 14.52
CA ASP A 453 27.36 -5.98 13.23
C ASP A 453 26.61 -5.38 12.01
N GLY A 454 25.95 -4.22 12.22
CA GLY A 454 25.18 -3.54 11.17
C GLY A 454 23.79 -4.14 10.89
N ILE A 455 23.32 -5.06 11.75
CA ILE A 455 22.04 -5.75 11.63
C ILE A 455 21.13 -5.45 12.83
N PHE A 456 19.86 -5.16 12.57
CA PHE A 456 18.83 -5.08 13.61
C PHE A 456 18.26 -6.47 13.89
N TYR A 457 18.37 -6.94 15.13
CA TYR A 457 17.80 -8.23 15.56
C TYR A 457 16.44 -8.04 16.21
N ASP A 458 15.57 -9.04 16.13
CA ASP A 458 14.34 -9.08 16.91
C ASP A 458 14.59 -9.55 18.36
N SER A 459 13.53 -9.57 19.17
CA SER A 459 13.55 -10.07 20.55
C SER A 459 13.91 -11.56 20.67
N GLU A 460 13.84 -12.32 19.57
CA GLU A 460 14.15 -13.74 19.51
C GLU A 460 15.58 -14.00 18.96
N GLY A 461 16.32 -12.95 18.60
CA GLY A 461 17.65 -13.04 18.01
C GLY A 461 17.67 -13.47 16.53
N ASN A 462 16.53 -13.45 15.84
CA ASN A 462 16.48 -13.66 14.39
C ASN A 462 16.73 -12.35 13.64
N ILE A 463 17.07 -12.47 12.35
CA ILE A 463 17.26 -11.35 11.42
C ILE A 463 15.91 -11.06 10.74
N PRO A 464 15.23 -9.95 11.09
CA PRO A 464 13.94 -9.62 10.49
C PRO A 464 14.13 -8.95 9.13
N GLU A 465 13.12 -9.03 8.27
CA GLU A 465 13.18 -8.43 6.94
C GLU A 465 12.97 -6.90 6.97
N GLY A 466 13.52 -6.22 5.96
CA GLY A 466 13.52 -4.76 5.86
C GLY A 466 14.84 -4.10 6.26
N GLN A 467 15.88 -4.88 6.59
CA GLN A 467 17.21 -4.39 6.94
C GLN A 467 17.77 -3.41 5.90
N GLY A 468 17.68 -3.76 4.61
CA GLY A 468 18.17 -2.91 3.53
C GLY A 468 17.47 -1.54 3.50
N THR A 469 16.16 -1.52 3.69
CA THR A 469 15.35 -0.29 3.76
C THR A 469 15.78 0.58 4.94
N LEU A 470 15.95 -0.01 6.12
CA LEU A 470 16.37 0.70 7.34
C LEU A 470 17.81 1.21 7.23
N ASN A 471 18.72 0.41 6.70
CA ASN A 471 20.11 0.80 6.51
C ASN A 471 20.23 1.93 5.48
N ALA A 472 19.47 1.88 4.39
CA ALA A 472 19.40 2.96 3.41
C ALA A 472 18.82 4.24 4.03
N LEU A 473 17.73 4.12 4.81
CA LEU A 473 17.08 5.25 5.46
C LEU A 473 17.97 5.88 6.54
N LEU A 474 18.68 5.07 7.32
CA LEU A 474 19.62 5.53 8.33
C LEU A 474 20.83 6.21 7.68
N ALA A 475 21.38 5.64 6.61
CA ALA A 475 22.43 6.29 5.82
C ALA A 475 21.95 7.64 5.26
N GLU A 476 20.76 7.69 4.66
CA GLU A 476 20.18 8.94 4.16
C GLU A 476 20.02 10.00 5.26
N CYS A 477 19.56 9.61 6.46
CA CYS A 477 19.48 10.53 7.59
C CYS A 477 20.86 11.07 8.01
N PHE A 478 21.90 10.23 8.04
CA PHE A 478 23.26 10.67 8.34
C PHE A 478 23.83 11.56 7.24
N ASP A 479 23.55 11.26 5.97
CA ASP A 479 23.97 12.09 4.83
C ASP A 479 23.34 13.48 4.90
N ILE A 480 22.02 13.58 5.14
CA ILE A 480 21.32 14.86 5.29
C ILE A 480 21.87 15.63 6.50
N LEU A 481 22.11 14.95 7.63
CA LEU A 481 22.65 15.58 8.82
C LEU A 481 24.06 16.11 8.58
N HIS A 482 24.92 15.36 7.88
CA HIS A 482 26.27 15.80 7.55
C HIS A 482 26.26 16.99 6.59
N GLU A 483 25.38 16.98 5.59
CA GLU A 483 25.21 18.11 4.68
C GLU A 483 24.79 19.38 5.44
N LEU A 484 23.79 19.29 6.32
CA LEU A 484 23.35 20.41 7.16
C LEU A 484 24.46 20.94 8.07
N LYS A 485 25.32 20.04 8.58
CA LYS A 485 26.48 20.42 9.39
C LYS A 485 27.51 21.22 8.59
N ILE A 486 27.84 20.76 7.37
CA ILE A 486 28.74 21.48 6.47
C ILE A 486 28.18 22.87 6.16
N GLU A 487 26.89 22.97 5.81
CA GLU A 487 26.24 24.25 5.53
C GLU A 487 26.27 25.22 6.73
N ALA A 488 26.18 24.71 7.96
CA ALA A 488 26.26 25.51 9.19
C ALA A 488 27.69 26.00 9.46
N GLU A 489 28.69 25.14 9.25
CA GLU A 489 30.12 25.50 9.38
C GLU A 489 30.53 26.56 8.34
N GLU A 490 30.07 26.44 7.09
CA GLU A 490 30.33 27.43 6.04
C GLU A 490 29.74 28.81 6.38
N ARG A 491 28.54 28.85 6.95
CA ARG A 491 27.91 30.10 7.39
C ARG A 491 28.69 30.77 8.52
N GLN A 492 29.10 30.01 9.53
CA GLN A 492 29.92 30.53 10.63
C GLN A 492 31.29 31.05 10.15
N GLY A 493 31.89 30.39 9.15
CA GLY A 493 33.11 30.85 8.51
C GLY A 493 32.94 32.18 7.75
N SER A 494 31.81 32.36 7.07
CA SER A 494 31.52 33.58 6.31
C SER A 494 31.28 34.81 7.21
N ASP A 495 30.72 34.62 8.40
CA ASP A 495 30.53 35.70 9.38
C ASP A 495 31.85 36.13 10.07
N ALA A 496 32.84 35.23 10.15
CA ALA A 496 34.14 35.52 10.74
C ALA A 496 35.05 36.34 9.81
N GLU A 497 34.99 36.16 8.49
CA GLU A 497 35.78 36.93 7.52
C GLU A 497 35.21 38.34 7.23
N GLY A 498 33.96 38.63 7.65
CA GLY A 498 33.33 39.95 7.50
C GLY A 498 33.70 40.99 8.56
N SER A 499 34.41 40.61 9.63
CA SER A 499 34.70 41.47 10.79
C SER A 499 36.11 42.07 10.83
N GLU A 500 36.97 41.81 9.85
CA GLU A 500 38.33 42.39 9.79
C GLU A 500 38.49 43.45 8.68
N HIS A 501 37.68 44.51 8.69
CA HIS A 501 38.11 45.77 8.04
C HIS A 501 37.47 47.03 8.64
N THR A 502 37.87 47.41 9.86
CA THR A 502 37.80 48.82 10.31
C THR A 502 39.10 49.27 10.96
N CYS A 503 39.83 50.08 10.18
CA CYS A 503 40.64 51.24 10.54
C CYS A 503 41.78 51.11 11.59
N LEU A 504 43.02 51.08 11.09
CA LEU A 504 44.17 51.63 11.79
C LEU A 504 44.68 52.92 11.12
N SER A 505 44.68 53.96 11.96
CA SER A 505 45.52 55.17 12.00
C SER A 505 45.45 56.20 10.87
N ASP A 506 44.76 57.30 11.18
CA ASP A 506 45.14 58.65 10.76
C ASP A 506 46.57 59.00 11.22
N THR A 507 47.40 59.49 10.31
CA THR A 507 48.19 60.73 10.51
C THR A 507 48.68 61.26 9.16
N ASN A 508 48.21 62.48 8.82
CA ASN A 508 48.89 63.59 8.14
C ASN A 508 50.05 63.25 7.17
N THR A 509 50.13 63.76 5.94
CA THR A 509 50.00 65.17 5.55
C THR A 509 50.16 65.29 4.03
N ASP A 510 49.44 66.24 3.45
CA ASP A 510 49.80 67.10 2.31
C ASP A 510 50.11 66.55 0.90
N ALA A 511 49.48 67.27 -0.03
CA ALA A 511 50.01 67.79 -1.30
C ALA A 511 49.71 67.01 -2.60
N PHE A 512 48.74 67.60 -3.31
CA PHE A 512 48.81 68.05 -4.71
C PHE A 512 48.65 67.05 -5.87
N ASN A 513 47.57 67.33 -6.62
CA ASN A 513 47.37 67.36 -8.07
C ASN A 513 47.72 66.14 -8.93
N GLU A 514 46.74 65.54 -9.63
CA GLU A 514 46.18 65.97 -10.93
C GLU A 514 47.26 65.85 -12.03
N SER A 515 47.09 65.11 -13.12
CA SER A 515 45.91 65.02 -14.00
C SER A 515 46.08 63.85 -14.99
N SER A 516 44.94 63.38 -15.53
CA SER A 516 44.70 63.00 -16.94
C SER A 516 45.57 61.90 -17.58
N GLU A 517 45.09 60.97 -18.40
CA GLU A 517 43.88 60.92 -19.21
C GLU A 517 43.79 59.49 -19.83
N VAL A 518 42.57 58.95 -19.88
CA VAL A 518 41.90 58.34 -21.06
C VAL A 518 42.46 57.11 -21.81
N ALA A 519 41.48 56.25 -22.17
CA ALA A 519 41.39 55.31 -23.30
C ALA A 519 41.55 53.79 -23.01
N THR A 520 40.38 53.16 -22.98
CA THR A 520 40.03 51.78 -23.37
C THR A 520 40.42 51.48 -24.84
N PRO A 521 40.01 50.37 -25.49
CA PRO A 521 39.71 48.97 -25.08
C PRO A 521 40.37 47.94 -26.05
N ARG A 522 40.19 46.62 -25.82
CA ARG A 522 39.79 45.57 -26.82
C ARG A 522 40.08 44.15 -26.29
N SER A 523 39.09 43.25 -26.27
CA SER A 523 38.77 42.22 -27.31
C SER A 523 39.62 40.95 -27.11
N ALA A 524 39.19 39.69 -27.27
CA ALA A 524 37.94 38.99 -27.58
C ALA A 524 38.20 37.48 -27.38
N ASP A 525 37.11 36.68 -27.45
CA ASP A 525 37.06 35.28 -27.93
C ASP A 525 37.73 34.17 -27.10
N SER A 526 37.26 32.91 -27.06
CA SER A 526 36.05 32.19 -27.48
C SER A 526 36.27 30.70 -27.13
N THR A 527 35.23 29.96 -26.74
CA THR A 527 35.08 28.48 -26.82
C THR A 527 36.06 27.60 -25.98
N ASN A 528 35.72 26.44 -25.39
CA ASN A 528 34.89 25.33 -25.84
C ASN A 528 34.64 24.32 -24.67
N THR A 529 33.95 23.23 -24.98
CA THR A 529 33.04 22.44 -24.13
C THR A 529 33.53 20.99 -23.89
N TYR A 530 33.03 20.34 -22.83
CA TYR A 530 32.96 18.88 -22.49
C TYR A 530 34.21 18.12 -22.00
N GLU A 531 34.16 17.57 -20.77
CA GLU A 531 33.84 16.14 -20.51
C GLU A 531 33.82 15.80 -19.00
N ARG A 532 32.95 14.83 -18.66
CA ARG A 532 32.56 14.38 -17.32
C ARG A 532 33.40 13.16 -16.92
N LEU A 533 34.05 13.18 -15.76
CA LEU A 533 34.64 11.99 -15.11
C LEU A 533 34.31 12.00 -13.61
N GLN A 534 33.70 10.91 -13.13
CA GLN A 534 33.49 10.60 -11.70
C GLN A 534 34.83 10.32 -10.99
N PRO A 535 34.93 10.57 -9.67
CA PRO A 535 35.96 9.93 -8.85
C PRO A 535 35.40 9.07 -7.70
N ARG A 536 35.51 7.77 -7.93
CA ARG A 536 36.03 6.68 -7.06
C ARG A 536 36.53 7.07 -5.65
N ALA A 537 36.00 6.37 -4.64
CA ALA A 537 36.41 6.43 -3.24
C ALA A 537 37.86 5.94 -3.00
N LYS A 538 38.58 6.59 -2.07
CA LYS A 538 39.90 6.18 -1.57
C LYS A 538 39.82 5.83 -0.08
N PHE A 539 40.19 4.60 0.23
CA PHE A 539 40.53 4.10 1.57
C PHE A 539 41.91 4.61 2.00
N LEU A 540 42.11 4.85 3.30
CA LEU A 540 43.43 5.08 3.90
C LEU A 540 43.57 4.19 5.14
N ASP A 541 44.50 3.22 5.00
CA ASP A 541 45.08 2.38 6.04
C ASP A 541 46.42 3.03 6.48
N VAL A 542 46.69 3.07 7.78
CA VAL A 542 48.03 3.32 8.32
C VAL A 542 48.27 2.43 9.54
N SER A 543 49.09 1.41 9.31
CA SER A 543 49.80 0.63 10.32
C SER A 543 51.06 1.35 10.84
N LYS A 544 51.40 1.22 12.13
CA LYS A 544 52.76 0.79 12.56
C LYS A 544 52.94 0.46 14.05
N GLN A 545 53.73 -0.60 14.26
CA GLN A 545 54.14 -1.32 15.47
C GLN A 545 55.39 -0.76 16.20
N TYR A 546 55.69 -1.42 17.34
CA TYR A 546 56.96 -1.73 18.05
C TYR A 546 56.96 -1.17 19.51
N ALA A 547 57.31 -1.87 20.60
CA ALA A 547 58.16 -3.04 20.86
C ALA A 547 57.90 -3.71 22.25
N ARG A 548 58.60 -4.84 22.49
CA ARG A 548 58.57 -5.84 23.60
C ARG A 548 59.08 -5.42 25.01
N GLY A 549 58.68 -6.23 26.02
CA GLY A 549 59.37 -6.63 27.27
C GLY A 549 58.33 -7.09 28.30
N ASP A 550 58.09 -8.37 28.61
CA ASP A 550 58.80 -9.40 29.43
C ASP A 550 58.89 -9.14 30.95
N ASP A 551 58.63 -10.21 31.71
CA ASP A 551 58.79 -10.50 33.16
C ASP A 551 57.73 -10.14 34.24
N ASN A 552 57.15 -11.23 34.78
CA ASN A 552 57.00 -11.68 36.19
C ASN A 552 55.90 -11.17 37.16
N ASP A 553 55.18 -12.19 37.68
CA ASP A 553 54.88 -12.57 39.07
C ASP A 553 53.83 -11.85 39.96
N ASP A 554 53.03 -12.73 40.59
CA ASP A 554 52.48 -12.77 41.95
C ASP A 554 51.26 -11.92 42.40
N ASP A 555 50.23 -12.70 42.77
CA ASP A 555 49.52 -12.78 44.06
C ASP A 555 48.54 -11.70 44.60
N ASP A 556 47.51 -12.30 45.22
CA ASP A 556 46.69 -11.89 46.37
C ASP A 556 45.43 -10.99 46.21
N ASP A 557 44.29 -11.64 46.52
CA ASP A 557 43.31 -11.32 47.56
C ASP A 557 43.05 -9.83 47.90
N ASP A 558 41.79 -9.40 47.83
CA ASP A 558 40.95 -9.29 49.04
C ASP A 558 39.55 -8.72 48.73
N GLU A 559 38.63 -9.13 49.61
CA GLU A 559 37.25 -8.72 49.82
C GLU A 559 37.09 -7.20 49.90
N ASP A 560 35.91 -6.67 49.54
CA ASP A 560 35.34 -5.56 50.32
C ASP A 560 33.83 -5.42 50.13
N ASP A 561 33.23 -5.10 51.27
CA ASP A 561 31.83 -5.13 51.68
C ASP A 561 30.97 -3.98 51.11
N GLU A 562 29.67 -4.19 51.34
CA GLU A 562 28.52 -3.30 51.27
C GLU A 562 28.76 -1.86 51.81
N GLU A 563 28.12 -0.86 51.21
CA GLU A 563 27.24 0.08 51.94
C GLU A 563 26.42 1.00 50.99
N GLU A 564 25.15 1.15 51.35
CA GLU A 564 24.11 2.02 50.77
C GLU A 564 24.35 3.52 51.11
N GLU A 565 23.82 4.45 50.29
CA GLU A 565 22.93 5.55 50.74
C GLU A 565 22.62 6.60 49.63
N GLU A 566 21.38 6.52 49.12
CA GLU A 566 20.30 7.53 49.02
C GLU A 566 20.51 9.05 48.72
N TYR A 567 19.46 9.60 48.07
CA TYR A 567 18.99 11.00 47.84
C TYR A 567 19.51 11.75 46.60
N SER A 568 18.71 12.44 45.78
CA SER A 568 17.32 12.92 45.87
C SER A 568 16.80 13.23 44.46
N ALA A 569 15.56 12.83 44.16
CA ALA A 569 14.79 13.27 43.00
C ALA A 569 13.89 14.44 43.37
N ASN A 570 13.88 15.49 42.55
CA ASN A 570 12.85 16.55 42.58
C ASN A 570 12.06 16.52 41.26
N TYR A 571 10.89 15.91 41.31
CA TYR A 571 9.81 16.09 40.34
C TYR A 571 8.88 17.20 40.84
N SER A 572 8.56 18.17 39.98
CA SER A 572 7.53 19.17 40.23
C SER A 572 6.26 18.81 39.47
N GLU A 573 5.21 18.53 40.21
CA GLU A 573 3.81 18.47 39.78
C GLU A 573 3.33 19.82 39.20
N HIS A 574 2.38 19.77 38.27
CA HIS A 574 1.15 20.56 38.38
C HIS A 574 -0.03 19.86 37.68
N SER A 575 -1.13 19.83 38.44
CA SER A 575 -2.42 19.13 38.36
C SER A 575 -3.45 19.75 37.40
N TYR A 576 -4.49 18.98 37.02
CA TYR A 576 -5.95 19.20 37.22
C TYR A 576 -6.71 18.11 36.43
N GLU A 577 -7.16 17.03 37.06
CA GLU A 577 -8.42 16.80 37.82
C GLU A 577 -9.59 16.27 36.95
N ASP A 578 -9.99 15.04 37.29
CA ASP A 578 -11.14 14.26 36.82
C ASP A 578 -12.45 14.77 37.46
N ASP A 579 -13.54 14.73 36.68
CA ASP A 579 -14.92 14.71 37.20
C ASP A 579 -15.57 13.38 36.81
N GLU A 580 -15.58 12.43 37.75
CA GLU A 580 -16.50 11.29 37.79
C GLU A 580 -17.79 11.73 38.50
N ASP A 581 -18.95 11.41 37.91
CA ASP A 581 -20.22 11.35 38.65
C ASP A 581 -21.02 10.10 38.24
N ASP A 582 -21.40 9.36 39.28
CA ASP A 582 -22.20 8.13 39.37
C ASP A 582 -23.54 8.17 38.60
N TYR A 583 -24.06 6.98 38.21
CA TYR A 583 -25.40 6.52 38.62
C TYR A 583 -25.68 5.05 38.27
N ALA A 584 -25.62 4.22 39.32
CA ALA A 584 -26.47 3.09 39.71
C ALA A 584 -27.21 2.21 38.66
N THR A 585 -26.83 0.93 38.68
CA THR A 585 -27.64 -0.26 38.39
C THR A 585 -28.87 -0.34 39.30
N THR A 586 -30.07 -0.60 38.74
CA THR A 586 -31.16 -1.29 39.46
C THR A 586 -31.86 -2.30 38.55
N SER A 587 -32.12 -3.48 39.12
CA SER A 587 -32.77 -4.64 38.52
C SER A 587 -34.00 -5.03 39.35
N HIS A 588 -35.15 -5.31 38.69
CA HIS A 588 -36.36 -6.03 39.19
C HIS A 588 -37.08 -5.47 40.44
N ALA A 589 -38.39 -5.58 40.70
CA ALA A 589 -39.65 -6.09 40.14
C ALA A 589 -40.77 -5.22 40.82
N GLU A 590 -42.06 -5.18 40.47
CA GLU A 590 -43.13 -6.18 40.70
C GLU A 590 -44.45 -5.63 40.10
N ASP A 591 -45.20 -6.47 39.37
CA ASP A 591 -46.60 -6.89 39.64
C ASP A 591 -47.14 -7.76 38.48
#